data_AF-A0A349L0J9-F1
#
_entry.id   AF-A0A349L0J9-F1
#
_cell.length_a   1.000
_cell.length_b   1.000
_cell.length_c   1.000
_cell.angle_alpha   90.00
_cell.angle_beta   90.00
_cell.angle_gamma   90.00
#
_symmetry.space_group_name_H-M   'P 1'
#
loop_
_entity.id
_entity.type
_entity.pdbx_description
1 polymer ?
#
loop_
_entity_poly.entity_id
_entity_poly.type
_entity_poly.pdbx_seq_one_letter_code
_entity_poly.pdbx_strand_id
1 'polypeptide(L)' 'MIDKVSLGNQSTGVPGLDTLLGGGLSEFSFNVIAGAPGTGKTTLAHQIMFALAGPQKKALF' A
#
# COMPACT_ATOMS: atom_id res chain seq x y z
N MET A 1 8.43 -18.60 24.30
CA MET A 1 8.77 -18.43 22.87
C MET A 1 7.78 -17.42 22.30
N ILE A 2 8.25 -16.37 21.64
CA ILE A 2 7.36 -15.41 20.96
C ILE A 2 7.24 -15.91 19.52
N ASP A 3 6.04 -16.32 19.12
CA ASP A 3 5.76 -16.76 17.77
C ASP A 3 5.95 -15.59 16.80
N LYS A 4 6.82 -15.76 15.81
CA LYS A 4 7.11 -14.73 14.81
C LYS A 4 6.02 -14.77 13.75
N VAL A 5 5.19 -13.72 13.70
CA VAL A 5 4.14 -13.59 12.66
C VAL A 5 4.80 -13.25 11.32
N SER A 6 4.47 -13.99 10.27
CA SER A 6 4.85 -13.66 8.89
C SER A 6 3.82 -12.71 8.29
N LEU A 7 4.27 -11.56 7.78
CA LEU A 7 3.43 -10.57 7.11
C LEU A 7 3.46 -10.75 5.59
N GLY A 8 2.32 -10.58 4.93
CA GLY A 8 2.25 -10.55 3.47
C GLY A 8 2.58 -9.19 2.88
N ASN A 9 2.76 -9.14 1.55
CA ASN A 9 2.81 -7.90 0.77
C ASN A 9 1.48 -7.67 0.05
N GLN A 10 1.06 -6.41 -0.03
CA GLN A 10 -0.19 -5.95 -0.64
C GLN A 10 0.15 -5.15 -1.91
N SER A 11 -0.31 -5.63 -3.07
CA SER A 11 -0.08 -4.94 -4.35
C SER A 11 -0.67 -3.52 -4.31
N THR A 12 0.12 -2.56 -4.76
CA THR A 12 -0.24 -1.15 -4.85
C THR A 12 -1.19 -0.85 -6.01
N GLY A 13 -1.42 -1.81 -6.91
CA GLY A 13 -2.10 -1.58 -8.19
C GLY A 13 -1.22 -0.84 -9.21
N VAL A 14 0.03 -0.52 -8.88
CA VAL A 14 1.00 0.13 -9.76
C VAL A 14 2.16 -0.84 -10.01
N PRO A 15 2.18 -1.57 -11.15
CA PRO A 15 3.11 -2.68 -11.36
C PRO A 15 4.59 -2.32 -11.22
N GLY A 16 4.98 -1.13 -11.69
CA GLY A 16 6.34 -0.63 -11.55
C GLY A 16 6.73 -0.38 -10.08
N LEU A 17 5.80 0.10 -9.26
CA LEU A 17 6.03 0.34 -7.84
C LEU A 17 6.08 -0.98 -7.06
N ASP A 18 5.20 -1.93 -7.37
CA ASP A 18 5.24 -3.27 -6.77
C ASP A 18 6.56 -3.96 -7.02
N THR A 19 7.11 -3.84 -8.23
CA THR A 19 8.43 -4.38 -8.57
C THR A 19 9.53 -3.74 -7.70
N LEU A 20 9.51 -2.41 -7.55
CA LEU A 20 10.49 -1.68 -6.73
C LEU A 20 10.37 -2.02 -5.23
N LEU A 21 9.16 -2.32 -4.75
CA LEU A 21 8.90 -2.66 -3.35
C LEU A 21 9.04 -4.16 -3.03
N GLY A 22 9.32 -5.01 -4.02
CA GLY A 22 9.41 -6.46 -3.81
C GLY A 22 8.06 -7.15 -3.61
N GLY A 23 7.02 -6.68 -4.32
CA GLY A 23 5.68 -7.26 -4.30
C GLY A 23 4.59 -6.37 -3.68
N GLY A 24 4.93 -5.12 -3.32
CA GLY A 24 3.98 -4.13 -2.80
C GLY A 24 4.25 -3.73 -1.35
N LEU A 25 3.24 -3.20 -0.67
CA LEU A 25 3.36 -2.70 0.72
C LEU A 25 3.19 -3.84 1.74
N SER A 26 4.04 -3.89 2.76
CA SER A 26 3.88 -4.87 3.85
C SER A 26 2.54 -4.70 4.56
N GLU A 27 1.89 -5.80 4.92
CA GLU A 27 0.69 -5.80 5.76
C GLU A 27 0.96 -5.16 7.13
N PHE A 28 -0.08 -4.55 7.70
CA PHE A 28 -0.05 -3.87 9.00
C PHE A 28 1.08 -2.84 9.16
N SER A 29 1.53 -2.23 8.06
CA SER A 29 2.56 -1.20 8.06
C SER A 29 1.96 0.22 8.01
N PHE A 30 2.71 1.19 8.56
CA PHE A 30 2.43 2.61 8.42
C PHE A 30 3.38 3.20 7.37
N ASN A 31 2.82 3.79 6.30
CA ASN A 31 3.58 4.30 5.16
C ASN A 31 3.34 5.79 4.97
N VAL A 32 4.38 6.54 4.59
CA VAL A 32 4.31 7.97 4.31
C VAL A 32 4.63 8.23 2.84
N ILE A 33 3.74 8.96 2.15
CA ILE A 33 3.97 9.43 0.77
C ILE A 33 4.30 10.92 0.82
N ALA A 34 5.54 11.28 0.50
CA ALA A 34 6.05 12.65 0.56
C ALA A 34 6.51 13.17 -0.82
N GLY A 35 6.43 14.48 -1.02
CA GLY A 35 6.77 15.12 -2.29
C GLY A 35 6.17 16.52 -2.43
N ALA A 36 6.66 17.30 -3.40
CA ALA A 36 6.22 18.68 -3.65
C ALA A 36 4.72 18.79 -3.96
N PRO A 37 4.10 19.98 -3.82
CA PRO A 37 2.72 20.19 -4.26
C PRO A 37 2.52 19.80 -5.72
N GLY A 38 1.36 19.20 -6.05
CA GLY A 38 1.04 18.80 -7.42
C GLY A 38 1.68 17.48 -7.92
N THR A 39 2.51 16.79 -7.13
CA THR A 39 3.17 15.53 -7.56
C THR A 39 2.28 14.28 -7.52
N GLY A 40 0.97 14.42 -7.30
CA GLY A 40 0.02 13.29 -7.34
C GLY A 40 -0.03 12.41 -6.09
N LYS A 41 0.47 12.85 -4.92
CA LYS A 41 0.48 12.05 -3.67
C LYS A 41 -0.90 11.49 -3.28
N THR A 42 -1.92 12.34 -3.26
CA THR A 42 -3.30 11.94 -2.93
C THR A 42 -3.85 10.98 -3.99
N THR A 43 -3.54 11.21 -5.26
CA THR A 43 -3.91 10.31 -6.36
C THR A 43 -3.28 8.94 -6.19
N LEU A 44 -1.99 8.86 -5.83
CA LEU A 44 -1.30 7.61 -5.57
C LEU A 44 -1.87 6.89 -4.34
N ALA A 45 -2.09 7.61 -3.24
CA ALA A 45 -2.72 7.05 -2.04
C ALA A 45 -4.10 6.45 -2.34
N HIS A 46 -4.92 7.17 -3.10
CA HIS A 46 -6.23 6.67 -3.53
C HIS A 46 -6.13 5.48 -4.47
N GLN A 47 -5.22 5.48 -5.45
CA GLN A 47 -5.03 4.33 -6.34
C GLN A 47 -4.70 3.07 -5.55
N ILE A 48 -3.76 3.16 -4.61
CA ILE A 48 -3.41 2.06 -3.70
C ILE A 48 -4.62 1.62 -2.88
N MET A 49 -5.34 2.59 -2.30
CA MET A 49 -6.53 2.32 -1.50
C MET A 49 -7.60 1.58 -2.29
N PHE A 50 -7.95 2.04 -3.49
CA PHE A 50 -8.97 1.43 -4.33
C PHE A 50 -8.54 0.06 -4.86
N ALA A 51 -7.25 -0.13 -5.18
CA ALA A 51 -6.72 -1.43 -5.58
C ALA A 51 -6.85 -2.48 -4.46
N LEU A 52 -6.75 -2.06 -3.20
CA LEU A 52 -6.84 -2.93 -2.03
C LEU A 52 -8.26 -3.07 -1.47
N ALA A 53 -9.14 -2.10 -1.74
CA ALA A 53 -10.48 -2.07 -1.21
C ALA A 53 -11.34 -3.20 -1.79
N GLY A 54 -12.11 -3.85 -0.93
CA GLY A 54 -13.05 -4.88 -1.32
C GLY A 54 -13.98 -5.29 -0.18
N PRO A 55 -14.91 -6.23 -0.39
CA PRO A 55 -15.88 -6.63 0.62
C PRO A 55 -15.26 -7.04 1.97
N GLN A 56 -14.05 -7.61 1.94
CA GLN A 56 -13.30 -8.04 3.13
C GLN A 56 -12.21 -7.07 3.57
N LYS A 57 -11.88 -6.07 2.75
CA LYS A 57 -10.83 -5.07 3.01
C LYS A 57 -11.45 -3.68 2.88
N LYS A 58 -11.99 -3.17 3.99
CA LYS A 58 -12.60 -1.84 4.02
C LYS A 58 -11.53 -0.77 3.99
N ALA A 59 -11.80 0.30 3.27
CA ALA A 59 -10.93 1.46 3.16
C ALA A 59 -11.68 2.73 3.59
N LEU A 60 -10.93 3.70 4.10
CA LEU A 60 -11.43 5.02 4.49
C LEU A 60 -10.45 6.08 4.03
N PHE A 61 -10.96 7.17 3.46
CA PHE A 61 -10.23 8.39 3.13
C PHE A 61 -10.82 9.57 3.88
#